data_AF-T0XV72-F1
#
_entry.id   AF-T0XV72-F1
#
_cell.length_a   1.000
_cell.length_b   1.000
_cell.length_c   1.000
_cell.angle_alpha   90.00
_cell.angle_beta   90.00
_cell.angle_gamma   90.00
#
_symmetry.space_group_name_H-M   'P 1'
#
loop_
_entity.id
_entity.type
_entity.pdbx_description
1 polymer ?
#
loop_
_entity_poly.entity_id
_entity_poly.type
_entity_poly.pdbx_seq_one_letter_code
_entity_poly.pdbx_strand_id
1 'polypeptide(L)'
;MAAPSPAGSAVAPLRSDGGRLSVALFGLSLLGLASCAQTNAFIGNHQNAAYNYRATAKNTEKSAKKEADLQNHIVAAMKYIDAARSRLSSAQEYQNIGNPVWAKNMFDKSSEDLTTAANEIKAAQSPLSN
;
A
#
# COMPACT_ATOMS: atom_id res chain seq x y z
N MET A 1 -50.32 -13.87 14.58
CA MET A 1 -50.99 -12.55 14.53
C MET A 1 -50.91 -12.07 13.09
N ALA A 2 -52.07 -11.99 12.43
CA ALA A 2 -52.23 -11.61 11.03
C ALA A 2 -52.51 -10.11 10.93
N ALA A 3 -52.11 -9.51 9.80
CA ALA A 3 -52.35 -8.10 9.46
C ALA A 3 -53.85 -7.78 9.32
N PRO A 4 -54.19 -6.48 9.33
CA PRO A 4 -55.04 -6.01 8.23
C PRO A 4 -54.60 -4.66 7.64
N SER A 5 -54.70 -4.57 6.31
CA SER A 5 -54.86 -3.34 5.52
C SER A 5 -56.26 -2.75 5.67
N PRO A 6 -56.45 -1.49 5.24
CA PRO A 6 -57.57 -1.15 4.35
C PRO A 6 -57.03 -0.41 3.11
N ALA A 7 -57.30 -0.84 1.86
CA ALA A 7 -58.58 -0.79 1.15
C ALA A 7 -59.13 0.63 0.99
N GLY A 8 -58.79 1.26 -0.13
CA GLY A 8 -59.48 2.41 -0.72
C GLY A 8 -59.65 2.15 -2.21
N SER A 9 -60.88 1.81 -2.60
CA SER A 9 -61.33 1.37 -3.91
C SER A 9 -61.93 2.55 -4.68
N ALA A 10 -61.71 2.65 -6.00
CA ALA A 10 -62.74 2.98 -6.98
C ALA A 10 -62.22 2.93 -8.42
N VAL A 11 -63.10 2.46 -9.29
CA VAL A 11 -62.96 2.11 -10.70
C VAL A 11 -63.20 3.34 -11.61
N ALA A 12 -62.62 3.31 -12.82
CA ALA A 12 -62.76 4.25 -13.96
C ALA A 12 -64.23 4.38 -14.49
N PRO A 13 -64.57 5.06 -15.62
CA PRO A 13 -63.81 5.92 -16.55
C PRO A 13 -64.53 7.24 -16.94
N LEU A 14 -63.87 8.16 -17.67
CA LEU A 14 -64.58 9.10 -18.56
C LEU A 14 -63.68 9.54 -19.72
N ARG A 15 -64.08 9.05 -20.90
CA ARG A 15 -63.64 9.47 -22.24
C ARG A 15 -64.14 10.89 -22.49
N SER A 16 -63.28 11.76 -23.01
CA SER A 16 -63.72 12.92 -23.80
C SER A 16 -62.64 13.31 -24.80
N ASP A 17 -63.10 13.52 -26.02
CA ASP A 17 -62.38 13.68 -27.25
C ASP A 17 -61.45 14.91 -27.32
N GLY A 18 -60.48 14.81 -28.22
CA GLY A 18 -60.33 15.84 -29.24
C GLY A 18 -59.40 17.00 -28.93
N GLY A 19 -58.19 16.91 -29.50
CA GLY A 19 -57.67 18.03 -30.27
C GLY A 19 -56.34 18.63 -29.80
N ARG A 20 -55.41 18.69 -30.79
CA ARG A 20 -54.35 19.70 -30.95
C ARG A 20 -53.13 19.45 -30.06
N LEU A 21 -52.10 18.73 -30.51
CA LEU A 21 -51.17 19.06 -31.62
C LEU A 21 -50.51 20.44 -31.38
N SER A 22 -49.19 20.39 -31.20
CA SER A 22 -48.23 21.50 -31.13
C SER A 22 -47.83 21.97 -29.73
N VAL A 23 -46.52 22.21 -29.55
CA VAL A 23 -45.79 22.60 -28.33
C VAL A 23 -45.49 21.38 -27.44
N ALA A 24 -44.39 20.64 -27.60
CA ALA A 24 -43.06 21.13 -27.25
C ALA A 24 -41.94 20.19 -27.80
N LEU A 25 -41.92 19.94 -29.11
CA LEU A 25 -40.81 19.22 -29.76
C LEU A 25 -39.58 20.13 -30.03
N PHE A 26 -39.44 21.23 -29.28
CA PHE A 26 -38.35 22.21 -29.40
C PHE A 26 -37.41 22.22 -28.19
N GLY A 27 -37.55 21.25 -27.27
CA GLY A 27 -36.68 21.09 -26.09
C GLY A 27 -35.57 20.05 -26.22
N LEU A 28 -35.53 19.26 -27.29
CA LEU A 28 -34.63 18.11 -27.39
C LEU A 28 -33.28 18.42 -28.07
N SER A 29 -33.16 19.57 -28.75
CA SER A 29 -31.97 19.91 -29.54
C SER A 29 -30.89 20.66 -28.77
N LEU A 30 -31.18 21.17 -27.57
CA LEU A 30 -30.21 21.87 -26.70
C LEU A 30 -29.52 20.95 -25.67
N LEU A 31 -30.00 19.72 -25.50
CA LEU A 31 -29.43 18.73 -24.56
C LEU A 31 -28.17 18.04 -25.10
N GLY A 32 -27.92 18.06 -26.42
CA GLY A 32 -26.76 17.39 -27.03
C GLY A 32 -25.43 18.13 -26.86
N LEU A 33 -25.44 19.46 -26.72
CA LEU A 33 -24.21 20.25 -26.59
C LEU A 33 -23.73 20.36 -25.13
N ALA A 34 -24.65 20.33 -24.16
CA ALA A 34 -24.31 20.34 -22.73
C ALA A 34 -23.81 18.98 -22.22
N SER A 35 -24.26 17.88 -22.83
CA SER A 35 -23.86 16.52 -22.45
C SER A 35 -22.42 16.18 -22.88
N CYS A 36 -21.87 16.81 -23.92
CA CYS A 36 -20.44 16.68 -24.23
C CYS A 36 -19.54 17.38 -23.18
N ALA A 37 -19.95 18.54 -22.64
CA ALA A 37 -19.19 19.26 -21.62
C ALA A 37 -19.19 18.52 -20.26
N GLN A 38 -20.35 17.98 -19.84
CA GLN A 38 -20.45 17.17 -18.64
C GLN A 38 -19.64 15.86 -18.74
N THR A 39 -19.63 15.21 -19.92
CA THR A 39 -18.87 13.97 -20.12
C THR A 39 -17.36 14.24 -20.09
N ASN A 40 -16.90 15.33 -20.71
CA ASN A 40 -15.48 15.70 -20.70
C ASN A 40 -15.00 16.13 -19.30
N ALA A 41 -15.84 16.83 -18.53
CA ALA A 41 -15.54 17.16 -17.13
C ALA A 41 -15.48 15.92 -16.23
N PHE A 42 -16.40 14.96 -16.43
CA PHE A 42 -16.40 13.67 -15.73
C PHE A 42 -15.15 12.83 -16.06
N ILE A 43 -14.84 12.66 -17.35
CA ILE A 43 -13.64 11.94 -17.80
C ILE A 43 -12.37 12.62 -17.29
N GLY A 44 -12.27 13.94 -17.35
CA GLY A 44 -11.14 14.70 -16.81
C GLY A 44 -10.99 14.53 -15.30
N ASN A 45 -12.10 14.54 -14.55
CA ASN A 45 -12.09 14.31 -13.10
C ASN A 45 -11.64 12.88 -12.76
N HIS A 46 -12.12 11.87 -13.49
CA HIS A 46 -11.70 10.48 -13.31
C HIS A 46 -10.24 10.24 -13.72
N GLN A 47 -9.75 10.88 -14.78
CA GLN A 47 -8.34 10.83 -15.17
C GLN A 47 -7.44 11.47 -14.11
N ASN A 48 -7.84 12.61 -13.56
CA ASN A 48 -7.13 13.27 -12.47
C ASN A 48 -7.12 12.40 -11.19
N ALA A 49 -8.27 11.81 -10.84
CA ALA A 49 -8.36 10.87 -9.73
C ALA A 49 -7.45 9.64 -9.95
N ALA A 50 -7.47 9.04 -11.14
CA ALA A 50 -6.61 7.91 -11.48
C ALA A 50 -5.12 8.27 -11.43
N TYR A 51 -4.74 9.46 -11.90
CA TYR A 51 -3.38 9.98 -11.78
C TYR A 51 -2.96 10.13 -10.31
N ASN A 52 -3.82 10.72 -9.47
CA ASN A 52 -3.56 10.88 -8.04
C ASN A 52 -3.41 9.53 -7.33
N TYR A 53 -4.30 8.56 -7.60
CA TYR A 53 -4.18 7.22 -7.05
C TYR A 53 -2.90 6.52 -7.49
N ARG A 54 -2.48 6.68 -8.76
CA ARG A 54 -1.22 6.13 -9.25
C ARG A 54 -0.01 6.78 -8.57
N ALA A 55 -0.03 8.10 -8.37
CA ALA A 55 1.02 8.81 -7.65
C ALA A 55 1.11 8.34 -6.19
N THR A 56 -0.03 8.21 -5.51
CA THR A 56 -0.12 7.66 -4.15
C THR A 56 0.42 6.23 -4.09
N ALA A 57 0.00 5.35 -5.00
CA ALA A 57 0.47 3.97 -5.05
C ALA A 57 2.00 3.90 -5.21
N LYS A 58 2.57 4.68 -6.13
CA LYS A 58 4.03 4.77 -6.31
C LYS A 58 4.75 5.25 -5.05
N ASN A 59 4.19 6.22 -4.34
CA ASN A 59 4.78 6.71 -3.09
C ASN A 59 4.72 5.66 -1.99
N THR A 60 3.58 4.95 -1.86
CA THR A 60 3.43 3.83 -0.93
C THR A 60 4.41 2.70 -1.24
N GLU A 61 4.54 2.31 -2.51
CA GLU A 61 5.53 1.30 -2.94
C GLU A 61 6.96 1.73 -2.59
N LYS A 62 7.32 3.00 -2.81
CA LYS A 62 8.63 3.54 -2.46
C LYS A 62 8.87 3.48 -0.95
N SER A 63 7.87 3.83 -0.15
CA SER A 63 7.94 3.75 1.32
C SER A 63 8.11 2.32 1.80
N ALA A 64 7.30 1.39 1.28
CA ALA A 64 7.37 -0.03 1.63
C ALA A 64 8.73 -0.65 1.27
N LYS A 65 9.29 -0.30 0.10
CA LYS A 65 10.63 -0.73 -0.30
C LYS A 65 11.70 -0.20 0.66
N LYS A 66 11.62 1.07 1.07
CA LYS A 66 12.55 1.68 2.02
C LYS A 66 12.49 0.99 3.39
N GLU A 67 11.30 0.68 3.87
CA GLU A 67 11.10 0.00 5.15
C GLU A 67 11.59 -1.45 5.12
N ALA A 68 11.30 -2.18 4.03
CA ALA A 68 11.80 -3.53 3.84
C ALA A 68 13.34 -3.58 3.79
N ASP A 69 13.98 -2.63 3.10
CA ASP A 69 15.43 -2.51 3.03
C ASP A 69 16.05 -2.25 4.42
N LEU A 70 15.48 -1.30 5.17
CA LEU A 70 15.89 -1.02 6.55
C LEU A 70 15.76 -2.24 7.46
N GLN A 71 14.63 -2.96 7.37
CA GLN A 71 14.41 -4.18 8.15
C GLN A 71 15.40 -5.29 7.76
N ASN A 72 15.71 -5.44 6.48
CA ASN A 72 16.69 -6.43 6.02
C ASN A 72 18.08 -6.18 6.61
N HIS A 73 18.55 -4.92 6.62
CA HIS A 73 19.82 -4.54 7.25
C HIS A 73 19.83 -4.84 8.76
N ILE A 74 18.74 -4.52 9.48
CA ILE A 74 18.64 -4.80 10.92
C ILE A 74 18.70 -6.32 11.19
N VAL A 75 17.93 -7.11 10.44
CA VAL A 75 17.89 -8.57 10.60
C VAL A 75 19.25 -9.18 10.25
N ALA A 76 19.92 -8.68 9.21
CA ALA A 76 21.28 -9.11 8.86
C ALA A 76 22.27 -8.82 9.98
N ALA A 77 22.26 -7.60 10.53
CA ALA A 77 23.12 -7.22 11.66
C ALA A 77 22.93 -8.15 12.87
N MET A 78 21.68 -8.47 13.22
CA MET A 78 21.38 -9.39 14.32
C MET A 78 21.99 -10.78 14.09
N LYS A 79 21.87 -11.33 12.87
CA LYS A 79 22.46 -12.64 12.53
C LYS A 79 23.97 -12.65 12.66
N TYR A 80 24.64 -11.57 12.25
CA TYR A 80 26.09 -11.44 12.43
C TYR A 80 26.48 -11.33 13.91
N ILE A 81 25.71 -10.59 14.73
CA ILE A 81 25.94 -10.53 16.18
C ILE A 81 25.80 -11.92 16.82
N ASP A 82 24.77 -12.68 16.45
CA ASP A 82 24.59 -14.03 16.97
C ASP A 82 25.73 -14.96 16.55
N ALA A 83 26.17 -14.88 15.30
CA ALA A 83 27.33 -15.64 14.81
C ALA A 83 28.61 -15.26 15.56
N ALA A 84 28.82 -13.96 15.83
CA ALA A 84 29.94 -13.47 16.62
C ALA A 84 29.93 -14.05 18.04
N ARG A 85 28.76 -14.09 18.69
CA ARG A 85 28.58 -14.67 20.03
C ARG A 85 28.90 -16.16 20.04
N SER A 86 28.38 -16.93 19.08
CA SER A 86 28.70 -18.35 18.96
C SER A 86 30.20 -18.60 18.76
N ARG A 87 30.88 -17.76 17.98
CA ARG A 87 32.33 -17.85 17.79
C ARG A 87 33.09 -17.50 19.07
N LEU A 88 32.67 -16.51 19.84
CA LEU A 88 33.28 -16.21 21.16
C LEU A 88 33.15 -17.39 22.12
N SER A 89 31.97 -18.02 22.19
CA SER A 89 31.78 -19.23 22.99
C SER A 89 32.69 -20.37 22.51
N SER A 90 32.80 -20.57 21.19
CA SER A 90 33.75 -21.56 20.64
C SER A 90 35.20 -21.23 20.96
N ALA A 91 35.59 -19.95 20.94
CA ALA A 91 36.94 -19.52 21.32
C ALA A 91 37.26 -19.86 22.78
N GLN A 92 36.30 -19.66 23.68
CA GLN A 92 36.41 -20.03 25.10
C GLN A 92 36.62 -21.54 25.26
N GLU A 93 35.85 -22.37 24.54
CA GLU A 93 36.05 -23.82 24.57
C GLU A 93 37.42 -24.23 24.03
N TYR A 94 37.90 -23.61 22.96
CA TYR A 94 39.25 -23.84 22.45
C TYR A 94 40.34 -23.42 23.44
N GLN A 95 40.13 -22.34 24.21
CA GLN A 95 41.04 -21.96 25.29
C GLN A 95 41.07 -23.02 26.40
N ASN A 96 39.90 -23.53 26.81
CA ASN A 96 39.78 -24.53 27.86
C ASN A 96 40.52 -25.83 27.54
N ILE A 97 40.54 -26.24 26.26
CA ILE A 97 41.25 -27.45 25.81
C ILE A 97 42.71 -27.19 25.39
N GLY A 98 43.24 -25.98 25.63
CA GLY A 98 44.63 -25.64 25.33
C GLY A 98 44.93 -25.51 23.82
N ASN A 99 43.95 -25.11 23.02
CA ASN A 99 44.08 -24.92 21.58
C ASN A 99 44.07 -23.41 21.20
N PRO A 100 45.18 -22.68 21.38
CA PRO A 100 45.23 -21.23 21.19
C PRO A 100 45.09 -20.81 19.73
N VAL A 101 45.49 -21.66 18.78
CA VAL A 101 45.40 -21.37 17.34
C VAL A 101 43.94 -21.27 16.92
N TRP A 102 43.12 -22.23 17.31
CA TRP A 102 41.69 -22.21 17.01
C TRP A 102 40.93 -21.17 17.83
N ALA A 103 41.32 -20.92 19.08
CA ALA A 103 40.77 -19.83 19.87
C ALA A 103 40.98 -18.47 19.18
N LYS A 104 42.21 -18.18 18.74
CA LYS A 104 42.53 -16.95 18.00
C LYS A 104 41.70 -16.83 16.71
N ASN A 105 41.64 -17.89 15.91
CA ASN A 105 40.84 -17.93 14.68
C ASN A 105 39.36 -17.60 14.93
N MET A 106 38.79 -18.08 16.05
CA MET A 106 37.41 -17.77 16.42
C MET A 106 37.24 -16.32 16.90
N PHE A 107 38.20 -15.75 17.62
CA PHE A 107 38.19 -14.32 17.96
C PHE A 107 38.27 -13.44 16.71
N ASP A 108 39.19 -13.74 15.79
CA ASP A 108 39.37 -12.96 14.54
C ASP A 108 38.05 -12.95 13.75
N LYS A 109 37.44 -14.12 13.53
CA LYS A 109 36.15 -14.23 12.82
C LYS A 109 34.99 -13.55 13.55
N SER A 110 34.96 -13.62 14.88
CA SER A 110 33.94 -12.90 15.68
C SER A 110 34.08 -11.39 15.48
N SER A 111 35.31 -10.87 15.44
CA SER A 111 35.57 -9.46 15.14
C SER A 111 35.12 -9.07 13.73
N GLU A 112 35.31 -9.94 12.73
CA GLU A 112 34.82 -9.73 11.37
C GLU A 112 33.29 -9.67 11.32
N ASP A 113 32.59 -10.58 12.01
CA ASP A 113 31.13 -10.54 12.09
C ASP A 113 30.63 -9.26 12.76
N LEU A 114 31.24 -8.83 13.88
CA LEU A 114 30.84 -7.61 14.58
C LEU A 114 31.07 -6.37 13.75
N THR A 115 32.17 -6.34 12.99
CA THR A 115 32.45 -5.26 12.02
C THR A 115 31.39 -5.24 10.92
N THR A 116 31.00 -6.41 10.42
CA THR A 116 29.96 -6.54 9.40
C THR A 116 28.60 -6.11 9.97
N ALA A 117 28.24 -6.53 11.18
CA ALA A 117 27.03 -6.09 11.87
C ALA A 117 26.99 -4.56 12.05
N ALA A 118 28.11 -3.94 12.44
CA ALA A 118 28.21 -2.49 12.56
C ALA A 118 27.99 -1.78 11.21
N ASN A 119 28.52 -2.33 10.12
CA ASN A 119 28.29 -1.81 8.77
C ASN A 119 26.83 -1.94 8.35
N GLU A 120 26.16 -3.06 8.65
CA GLU A 120 24.73 -3.24 8.40
C GLU A 120 23.88 -2.26 9.21
N ILE A 121 24.21 -2.03 10.48
CA ILE A 121 23.53 -1.01 11.32
C ILE A 121 23.71 0.39 10.72
N LYS A 122 24.91 0.72 10.25
CA LYS A 122 25.18 2.01 9.58
C LYS A 122 24.41 2.13 8.27
N ALA A 123 24.30 1.04 7.50
CA ALA A 123 23.49 1.00 6.29
C ALA A 123 22.01 1.24 6.61
N ALA A 124 21.47 0.65 7.68
CA ALA A 124 20.09 0.88 8.15
C ALA A 124 19.82 2.34 8.58
N GLN A 125 20.84 3.09 9.00
CA GLN A 125 20.71 4.50 9.40
C GLN A 125 20.78 5.48 8.21
N SER A 126 21.40 5.08 7.11
CA SER A 126 21.61 5.94 5.93
C SER A 126 20.32 6.39 5.21
N PRO A 127 19.23 5.59 5.20
CA PRO A 127 17.93 6.04 4.70
C PRO A 127 17.23 7.09 5.58
N LEU A 128 17.64 7.27 6.84
CA LEU A 128 16.98 8.15 7.82
C LEU A 128 17.55 9.57 7.87
N SER A 129 18.64 9.86 7.17
CA SER A 129 19.36 11.14 7.23
C SER A 129 18.94 12.19 6.18
N ASN A 130 17.81 11.98 5.49
CA ASN A 130 17.18 12.96 4.57
C ASN A 130 15.72 13.18 4.96
#